data_AF-U2IRV6-F1
#
_entry.id   AF-U2IRV6-F1
#
_cell.length_a   1.000
_cell.length_b   1.000
_cell.length_c   1.000
_cell.angle_alpha   90.00
_cell.angle_beta   90.00
_cell.angle_gamma   90.00
#
_symmetry.space_group_name_H-M   'P 1'
#
loop_
_entity.id
_entity.type
_entity.pdbx_description
1 polymer ?
#
loop_
_entity_poly.entity_id
_entity_poly.type
_entity_poly.pdbx_seq_one_letter_code
_entity_poly.pdbx_strand_id
1 'polypeptide(L)' 'MQCKMTKKFLDQNGAEYQEINIDEHPEKIDYVKSLGFTAAPVIEAGDITFSGFQPAKLKEIV' A
#
# COMPACT_ATOMS: atom_id res chain seq x y z
N MET A 1 -10.24 4.39 5.72
CA MET A 1 -11.06 3.20 5.36
C MET A 1 -10.38 2.32 4.31
N GLN A 2 -9.72 2.91 3.29
CA GLN A 2 -9.07 2.15 2.22
C GLN A 2 -7.90 1.27 2.69
N CYS A 3 -7.07 1.71 3.64
CA CYS A 3 -5.96 0.90 4.17
C CYS A 3 -6.44 -0.46 4.73
N LYS A 4 -7.55 -0.44 5.50
CA LYS A 4 -8.17 -1.66 6.05
C LYS A 4 -8.68 -2.60 4.95
N MET A 5 -9.18 -2.06 3.84
CA MET A 5 -9.67 -2.86 2.71
C MET A 5 -8.52 -3.53 1.96
N THR A 6 -7.43 -2.79 1.70
CA THR A 6 -6.21 -3.35 1.10
C THR A 6 -5.66 -4.48 1.96
N LYS A 7 -5.51 -4.24 3.27
CA LYS A 7 -5.01 -5.22 4.23
C LYS A 7 -5.83 -6.51 4.20
N LYS A 8 -7.14 -6.38 4.34
CA LYS A 8 -8.07 -7.51 4.29
C LYS A 8 -8.00 -8.27 2.97
N PHE A 9 -7.82 -7.58 1.85
CA PHE A 9 -7.66 -8.23 0.55
C PHE A 9 -6.37 -9.07 0.50
N LEU A 10 -5.24 -8.51 0.95
CA LEU A 10 -3.97 -9.25 1.00
C LEU A 10 -4.07 -10.47 1.92
N ASP A 11 -4.65 -10.30 3.11
CA ASP A 11 -4.88 -11.38 4.07
C ASP A 11 -5.75 -12.50 3.48
N GLN A 12 -6.82 -12.15 2.76
CA GLN A 12 -7.73 -13.12 2.12
C GLN A 12 -7.08 -13.92 1.00
N ASN A 13 -6.08 -13.36 0.32
CA ASN A 13 -5.33 -14.05 -0.72
C ASN A 13 -4.08 -14.74 -0.15
N GLY A 14 -3.82 -14.65 1.15
CA GLY A 14 -2.64 -15.25 1.78
C GLY A 14 -1.32 -14.60 1.37
N ALA A 15 -1.37 -13.35 0.90
CA ALA A 15 -0.17 -12.63 0.48
C ALA A 15 0.64 -12.17 1.69
N GLU A 16 1.95 -12.36 1.63
CA GLU A 16 2.87 -11.76 2.61
C GLU A 16 3.08 -10.28 2.28
N TYR A 17 2.84 -9.41 3.26
CA TYR A 17 3.09 -7.98 3.12
C TYR A 17 3.60 -7.39 4.42
N GLN A 18 4.31 -6.28 4.30
CA GLN A 18 4.72 -5.46 5.44
C GLN A 18 3.82 -4.23 5.55
N GLU A 19 3.15 -4.08 6.70
CA GLU A 19 2.44 -2.85 7.01
C GLU A 19 3.43 -1.83 7.61
N ILE A 20 3.49 -0.65 7.01
CA ILE A 20 4.29 0.47 7.51
C ILE A 20 3.33 1.60 7.84
N ASN A 21 3.20 1.90 9.13
CA ASN A 21 2.37 3.00 9.61
C ASN A 21 3.14 4.32 9.47
N ILE A 22 2.72 5.17 8.54
CA ILE A 22 3.34 6.47 8.30
C ILE A 22 3.18 7.46 9.47
N ASP A 23 2.21 7.23 10.37
CA ASP A 23 2.05 8.05 11.58
C ASP A 23 3.16 7.76 12.61
N GLU A 24 3.70 6.54 12.61
CA GLU A 24 4.81 6.12 13.47
C GLU A 24 6.18 6.29 12.79
N HIS A 25 6.17 6.35 11.46
CA HIS A 25 7.35 6.49 10.60
C HIS A 25 7.28 7.76 9.74
N PRO A 26 7.47 8.96 10.33
CA PRO A 26 7.40 10.22 9.60
C PRO A 26 8.41 10.30 8.43
N GLU A 27 9.53 9.59 8.50
CA GLU A 27 10.51 9.46 7.41
C GLU A 27 9.92 8.83 6.14
N LYS A 28 8.86 8.01 6.28
CA LYS A 28 8.16 7.39 5.16
C LYS A 28 7.15 8.34 4.52
N ILE A 29 6.72 9.39 5.22
CA ILE A 29 5.85 10.43 4.65
C ILE A 29 6.59 11.15 3.52
N ASP A 30 7.85 11.52 3.73
CA ASP A 30 8.66 12.19 2.71
C ASP A 30 8.95 11.26 1.52
N TYR A 31 9.12 9.96 1.77
CA TYR A 31 9.22 8.95 0.71
C TYR A 31 7.94 8.87 -0.13
N VAL A 32 6.78 8.75 0.51
CA VAL A 32 5.49 8.69 -0.19
C VAL A 32 5.23 9.96 -1.00
N LYS A 33 5.58 11.12 -0.46
CA LYS A 33 5.47 12.41 -1.16
C LYS A 33 6.44 12.52 -2.33
N SER A 34 7.67 12.02 -2.20
CA SER A 34 8.66 12.06 -3.29
C SER A 34 8.25 11.19 -4.49
N LEU A 35 7.51 10.10 -4.23
CA LEU A 35 6.85 9.29 -5.26
C LEU A 35 5.66 10.00 -5.93
N GLY A 36 5.27 11.19 -5.47
CA GLY A 36 4.15 11.96 -6.00
C GLY A 36 2.78 11.51 -5.47
N PHE A 37 2.73 10.61 -4.49
CA PHE A 37 1.49 10.18 -3.87
C PHE A 37 1.11 11.10 -2.71
N THR A 38 -0.16 11.50 -2.68
CA THR A 38 -0.72 12.38 -1.64
C THR A 38 -1.77 11.68 -0.78
N ALA A 39 -2.06 10.41 -1.08
CA ALA A 39 -3.11 9.63 -0.42
C ALA A 39 -2.59 8.25 -0.03
N ALA A 40 -2.99 7.80 1.16
CA ALA A 40 -2.77 6.44 1.65
C ALA A 40 -3.98 5.54 1.32
N PRO A 41 -3.80 4.21 1.21
CA PRO A 41 -2.54 3.47 1.31
C PRO A 41 -1.67 3.61 0.06
N VAL A 42 -0.36 3.48 0.21
CA VAL A 42 0.57 3.25 -0.90
C VAL A 42 1.02 1.80 -0.83
N ILE A 43 0.94 1.11 -1.96
CA ILE A 43 1.31 -0.29 -2.12
C ILE A 43 2.49 -0.33 -3.07
N GLU A 44 3.54 -1.02 -2.66
CA GLU A 44 4.75 -1.28 -3.45
C GLU A 44 4.96 -2.78 -3.49
N ALA A 45 5.03 -3.33 -4.69
CA ALA A 45 5.24 -4.75 -4.93
C ALA A 45 6.18 -4.91 -6.14
N GLY A 46 7.45 -5.15 -5.85
CA GLY A 46 8.51 -5.20 -6.86
C GLY A 46 8.59 -3.88 -7.64
N ASP A 47 8.37 -3.95 -8.95
CA ASP A 47 8.41 -2.79 -9.85
C ASP A 47 7.07 -2.02 -9.90
N ILE A 48 6.03 -2.51 -9.23
CA ILE A 48 4.68 -1.93 -9.27
C ILE A 48 4.44 -1.11 -8.00
N THR A 49 4.21 0.19 -8.17
CA THR A 49 3.81 1.08 -7.09
C THR A 49 2.52 1.80 -7.44
N PHE A 50 1.57 1.83 -6.51
CA PHE A 50 0.32 2.56 -6.68
C PHE A 50 -0.27 3.01 -5.35
N SER A 51 -1.10 4.05 -5.40
CA SER A 51 -1.86 4.53 -4.26
C SER A 51 -3.34 4.16 -4.34
N GLY A 52 -3.97 4.07 -3.18
CA GLY A 52 -5.38 3.75 -3.02
C GLY A 52 -5.70 2.26 -3.09
N PHE A 53 -6.95 1.92 -2.76
CA PHE A 53 -7.46 0.56 -2.89
C PHE A 53 -7.82 0.25 -4.35
N GLN A 54 -6.96 -0.50 -5.04
CA GLN A 54 -7.15 -0.91 -6.43
C GLN A 54 -7.20 -2.44 -6.54
N PRO A 55 -8.39 -3.07 -6.51
CA PRO A 55 -8.51 -4.53 -6.48
C PRO A 55 -7.98 -5.21 -7.75
N ALA A 56 -8.00 -4.54 -8.91
CA ALA A 56 -7.42 -5.06 -10.14
C ALA A 56 -5.89 -5.20 -10.01
N LYS A 57 -5.20 -4.13 -9.60
CA LYS A 57 -3.74 -4.15 -9.38
C LYS A 57 -3.33 -5.06 -8.23
N LEU A 58 -4.12 -5.09 -7.15
CA LEU A 58 -3.86 -6.00 -6.03
C LEU A 58 -3.87 -7.46 -6.49
N LYS A 59 -4.76 -7.84 -7.41
CA LYS A 59 -4.78 -9.20 -8.00
C LYS A 59 -3.56 -9.53 -8.86
N GLU A 60 -2.86 -8.54 -9.39
CA GLU A 60 -1.65 -8.76 -10.19
C GLU A 60 -0.41 -9.02 -9.34
N ILE A 61 -0.47 -8.69 -8.03
CA ILE A 61 0.67 -8.77 -7.11
C ILE A 61 0.50 -9.78 -5.97
N VAL A 62 -0.67 -10.45 -5.89
CA VAL A 62 -0.95 -11.53 -4.93
C VAL A 62 -0.93 -12.89 -5.62
#